data_AF-A0A2D6M9R0-F1
#
_entry.id   AF-A0A2D6M9R0-F1
#
_cell.length_a   1.000
_cell.length_b   1.000
_cell.length_c   1.000
_cell.angle_alpha   90.00
_cell.angle_beta   90.00
_cell.angle_gamma   90.00
#
_symmetry.space_group_name_H-M   'P 1'
#
loop_
_entity.id
_entity.type
_entity.pdbx_description
1 polymer ?
#
loop_
_entity_poly.entity_id
_entity_poly.type
_entity_poly.pdbx_seq_one_letter_code
_entity_poly.pdbx_strand_id
1 'polypeptide(L)'
;MTNQRKSLVIGNGESRAWFVPKNFKMSKDVVTWGCNAIYRDSYVDVLVAVDYAMQQEIYDSGYCLENPEWPEQGICYFSNWSIIPASIADMMFLGYNIPETFIHRSKNRTDQCVITGKDPSTVQEKIETAILMNPHLDMDDLKLKMEKDIGIWITYVEKNDIVIKINYPIGWSAGNTALHLACQSSTVDYLRGRNVKKEVYVLGFDLGSYEEPLNNIYKGTDNYLPATAKGFNQENWYNQMQAVFKEFPHIKFYLVDSTVKIKRDNVSHITKNELCEALELVKMPWHYGTGYMATQKRTIQFK
;
A
#
# COMPACT_ATOMS: atom_id res chain seq x y z
N MET A 1 -24.37 -19.28 -3.82
CA MET A 1 -23.29 -18.26 -3.81
C MET A 1 -23.96 -16.91 -3.72
N THR A 2 -23.60 -16.09 -2.73
CA THR A 2 -24.09 -14.72 -2.66
C THR A 2 -23.61 -13.96 -3.89
N ASN A 3 -24.46 -13.14 -4.50
CA ASN A 3 -24.12 -12.33 -5.68
C ASN A 3 -23.38 -11.04 -5.26
N GLN A 4 -22.45 -11.18 -4.32
CA GLN A 4 -21.83 -10.07 -3.59
C GLN A 4 -20.34 -10.31 -3.48
N ARG A 5 -19.56 -9.27 -3.75
CA ARG A 5 -18.10 -9.29 -3.66
C ARG A 5 -17.66 -8.23 -2.68
N LYS A 6 -16.85 -8.63 -1.71
CA LYS A 6 -16.33 -7.76 -0.66
C LYS A 6 -14.86 -7.53 -0.92
N SER A 7 -14.41 -6.29 -0.84
CA SER A 7 -12.99 -5.96 -0.81
C SER A 7 -12.65 -5.38 0.55
N LEU A 8 -11.63 -5.90 1.21
CA LEU A 8 -11.04 -5.27 2.38
C LEU A 8 -9.76 -4.56 1.94
N VAL A 9 -9.80 -3.22 1.93
CA VAL A 9 -8.65 -2.37 1.60
C VAL A 9 -7.98 -1.93 2.89
N ILE A 10 -6.71 -2.27 3.02
CA ILE A 10 -5.94 -2.20 4.25
C ILE A 10 -4.84 -1.14 4.08
N GLY A 11 -5.06 0.03 4.66
CA GLY A 11 -4.07 1.09 4.79
C GLY A 11 -3.09 0.81 5.94
N ASN A 12 -2.05 1.62 6.08
CA ASN A 12 -0.95 1.38 7.04
C ASN A 12 -1.02 2.24 8.31
N GLY A 13 -2.16 2.88 8.59
CA GLY A 13 -2.36 3.62 9.84
C GLY A 13 -2.37 2.71 11.08
N GLU A 14 -2.06 3.26 12.23
CA GLU A 14 -1.93 2.52 13.49
C GLU A 14 -3.26 1.97 14.03
N SER A 15 -4.42 2.49 13.60
CA SER A 15 -5.74 1.98 14.01
C SER A 15 -5.95 0.52 13.60
N ARG A 16 -5.26 0.04 12.55
CA ARG A 16 -5.35 -1.35 12.13
C ARG A 16 -4.44 -2.29 12.91
N ALA A 17 -3.70 -1.85 13.93
CA ALA A 17 -2.74 -2.68 14.66
C ALA A 17 -3.34 -3.96 15.27
N TRP A 18 -4.66 -4.00 15.49
CA TRP A 18 -5.37 -5.20 15.96
C TRP A 18 -5.53 -6.28 14.87
N PHE A 19 -5.34 -5.92 13.59
CA PHE A 19 -5.59 -6.76 12.42
C PHE A 19 -4.33 -6.98 11.59
N VAL A 20 -3.96 -8.25 11.43
CA VAL A 20 -2.87 -8.71 10.55
C VAL A 20 -3.43 -9.88 9.74
N PRO A 21 -3.54 -9.81 8.40
CA PRO A 21 -4.38 -10.75 7.64
C PRO A 21 -4.08 -12.23 7.90
N LYS A 22 -2.81 -12.66 7.94
CA LYS A 22 -2.42 -14.05 8.24
C LYS A 22 -2.95 -14.61 9.56
N ASN A 23 -3.30 -13.75 10.51
CA ASN A 23 -3.83 -14.14 11.81
C ASN A 23 -5.36 -14.34 11.80
N PHE A 24 -6.04 -14.16 10.66
CA PHE A 24 -7.49 -14.24 10.55
C PHE A 24 -7.91 -15.08 9.35
N LYS A 25 -8.98 -15.84 9.53
CA LYS A 25 -9.78 -16.37 8.41
C LYS A 25 -10.88 -15.37 8.09
N MET A 26 -11.18 -15.24 6.81
CA MET A 26 -12.22 -14.38 6.28
C MET A 26 -13.14 -15.22 5.38
N SER A 27 -14.34 -14.71 5.09
CA SER A 27 -15.19 -15.35 4.09
C SER A 27 -14.50 -15.40 2.71
N LYS A 28 -14.79 -16.46 1.93
CA LYS A 28 -14.15 -16.73 0.63
C LYS A 28 -14.51 -15.72 -0.48
N ASP A 29 -15.48 -14.85 -0.24
CA ASP A 29 -15.90 -13.77 -1.14
C ASP A 29 -15.18 -12.44 -0.87
N VAL A 30 -14.29 -12.41 0.12
CA VAL A 30 -13.46 -11.26 0.46
C VAL A 30 -12.14 -11.29 -0.30
N VAL A 31 -11.81 -10.19 -0.97
CA VAL A 31 -10.50 -9.93 -1.58
C VAL A 31 -9.77 -8.89 -0.74
N THR A 32 -8.59 -9.23 -0.27
CA THR A 32 -7.72 -8.33 0.51
C THR A 32 -6.83 -7.50 -0.41
N TRP A 33 -6.84 -6.18 -0.19
CA TRP A 33 -5.99 -5.22 -0.88
C TRP A 33 -5.09 -4.57 0.14
N GLY A 34 -3.79 -4.81 0.03
CA GLY A 34 -2.78 -4.24 0.89
C GLY A 34 -1.92 -3.21 0.15
N CYS A 35 -1.17 -2.40 0.89
CA CYS A 35 -0.22 -1.48 0.28
C CYS A 35 1.15 -1.42 0.99
N ASN A 36 2.19 -1.17 0.19
CA ASN A 36 3.59 -1.02 0.63
C ASN A 36 3.99 -2.13 1.62
N ALA A 37 4.50 -1.78 2.82
CA ALA A 37 5.12 -2.70 3.77
C ALA A 37 4.19 -3.74 4.44
N ILE A 38 2.90 -3.78 4.10
CA ILE A 38 1.99 -4.83 4.62
C ILE A 38 2.46 -6.25 4.30
N TYR A 39 3.17 -6.43 3.19
CA TYR A 39 3.73 -7.73 2.79
C TYR A 39 4.70 -8.32 3.83
N ARG A 40 5.36 -7.47 4.64
CA ARG A 40 6.27 -7.91 5.72
C ARG A 40 5.52 -8.67 6.81
N ASP A 41 4.25 -8.32 7.03
CA ASP A 41 3.42 -8.96 8.05
C ASP A 41 2.59 -10.10 7.49
N SER A 42 2.08 -9.96 6.27
CA SER A 42 1.13 -10.89 5.70
C SER A 42 1.09 -10.79 4.19
N TYR A 43 0.80 -11.92 3.56
CA TYR A 43 0.31 -11.95 2.20
C TYR A 43 -1.12 -11.43 2.10
N VAL A 44 -1.42 -10.82 0.96
CA VAL A 44 -2.72 -10.27 0.56
C VAL A 44 -2.98 -10.67 -0.88
N ASP A 45 -4.26 -10.74 -1.26
CA ASP A 45 -4.65 -11.13 -2.63
C ASP A 45 -4.13 -10.15 -3.68
N VAL A 46 -4.12 -8.85 -3.33
CA VAL A 46 -3.59 -7.78 -4.16
C VAL A 46 -2.71 -6.83 -3.35
N LEU A 47 -1.45 -6.67 -3.76
CA LEU A 47 -0.50 -5.74 -3.17
C LEU A 47 -0.26 -4.55 -4.09
N VAL A 48 -0.33 -3.33 -3.54
CA VAL A 48 -0.08 -2.09 -4.28
C VAL A 48 1.11 -1.34 -3.69
N ALA A 49 2.12 -1.01 -4.51
CA ALA A 49 3.26 -0.22 -4.06
C ALA A 49 3.55 0.95 -5.00
N VAL A 50 3.76 2.14 -4.44
CA VAL A 50 3.96 3.36 -5.23
C VAL A 50 5.30 4.04 -4.99
N ASP A 51 6.01 3.66 -3.93
CA ASP A 51 7.30 4.23 -3.54
C ASP A 51 8.45 3.37 -4.09
N TYR A 52 9.44 3.99 -4.73
CA TYR A 52 10.51 3.30 -5.48
C TYR A 52 11.31 2.32 -4.61
N ALA A 53 11.73 2.78 -3.43
CA ALA A 53 12.50 1.96 -2.51
C ALA A 53 11.67 0.79 -1.98
N MET A 54 10.36 1.01 -1.74
CA MET A 54 9.48 -0.09 -1.34
C MET A 54 9.27 -1.12 -2.45
N GLN A 55 9.11 -0.67 -3.70
CA GLN A 55 8.96 -1.57 -4.84
C GLN A 55 10.18 -2.48 -4.98
N GLN A 56 11.39 -1.92 -4.87
CA GLN A 56 12.63 -2.71 -4.89
C GLN A 56 12.70 -3.70 -3.72
N GLU A 57 12.38 -3.27 -2.49
CA GLU A 57 12.39 -4.16 -1.32
C GLU A 57 11.39 -5.32 -1.44
N ILE A 58 10.18 -5.04 -1.94
CA ILE A 58 9.17 -6.08 -2.21
C ILE A 58 9.69 -7.04 -3.27
N TYR A 59 10.30 -6.54 -4.35
CA TYR A 59 10.86 -7.38 -5.40
C TYR A 59 11.98 -8.29 -4.87
N ASP A 60 12.93 -7.72 -4.13
CA ASP A 60 14.07 -8.40 -3.53
C ASP A 60 13.69 -9.43 -2.44
N SER A 61 12.46 -9.35 -1.92
CA SER A 61 11.93 -10.36 -1.00
C SER A 61 11.42 -11.61 -1.72
N GLY A 62 11.32 -11.57 -3.06
CA GLY A 62 10.70 -12.62 -3.85
C GLY A 62 9.18 -12.66 -3.75
N TYR A 63 8.52 -11.66 -3.16
CA TYR A 63 7.06 -11.59 -3.10
C TYR A 63 6.42 -11.52 -4.50
N CYS A 64 7.08 -10.82 -5.41
CA CYS A 64 6.70 -10.76 -6.83
C CYS A 64 7.21 -11.96 -7.65
N LEU A 65 7.74 -13.00 -6.99
CA LEU A 65 8.20 -14.25 -7.61
C LEU A 65 7.50 -15.46 -6.97
N GLU A 66 7.65 -16.64 -7.57
CA GLU A 66 7.21 -17.89 -6.94
C GLU A 66 8.03 -18.10 -5.65
N ASN A 67 7.35 -18.11 -4.51
CA ASN A 67 7.99 -18.16 -3.19
C ASN A 67 7.34 -19.26 -2.34
N PRO A 68 8.10 -20.23 -1.80
CA PRO A 68 7.56 -21.28 -0.94
C PRO A 68 6.87 -20.77 0.35
N GLU A 69 7.27 -19.60 0.85
CA GLU A 69 6.63 -18.92 1.99
C GLU A 69 5.27 -18.31 1.58
N TRP A 70 5.13 -17.93 0.31
CA TRP A 70 3.94 -17.34 -0.28
C TRP A 70 3.48 -18.16 -1.51
N PRO A 71 3.04 -19.42 -1.28
CA PRO A 71 2.89 -20.42 -2.35
C PRO A 71 1.77 -20.07 -3.34
N GLU A 72 0.79 -19.28 -2.92
CA GLU A 72 -0.15 -18.63 -3.82
C GLU A 72 0.41 -17.23 -4.08
N GLN A 73 0.65 -16.85 -5.33
CA GLN A 73 1.24 -15.56 -5.67
C GLN A 73 0.17 -14.49 -5.93
N GLY A 74 0.34 -13.32 -5.32
CA GLY A 74 -0.68 -12.27 -5.27
C GLY A 74 -0.53 -11.35 -6.47
N ILE A 75 -1.59 -10.62 -6.80
CA ILE A 75 -1.49 -9.62 -7.87
C ILE A 75 -0.70 -8.42 -7.31
N CYS A 76 0.40 -8.06 -7.95
CA CYS A 76 1.20 -6.89 -7.57
C CYS A 76 0.97 -5.74 -8.55
N TYR A 77 0.62 -4.56 -8.03
CA TYR A 77 0.46 -3.33 -8.80
C TYR A 77 1.50 -2.31 -8.39
N PHE A 78 2.42 -1.95 -9.29
CA PHE A 78 3.46 -0.94 -9.01
C PHE A 78 3.32 0.32 -9.86
N SER A 79 3.52 1.49 -9.23
CA SER A 79 3.65 2.76 -9.94
C SER A 79 4.95 2.79 -10.77
N ASN A 80 4.97 3.55 -11.87
CA ASN A 80 6.18 3.81 -12.65
C ASN A 80 6.95 2.55 -13.14
N TRP A 81 6.27 1.39 -13.20
CA TRP A 81 6.88 0.10 -13.51
C TRP A 81 7.00 -0.13 -15.02
N SER A 82 8.01 0.47 -15.65
CA SER A 82 8.25 0.32 -17.10
C SER A 82 9.54 -0.46 -17.33
N ILE A 83 9.40 -1.70 -17.79
CA ILE A 83 10.52 -2.61 -18.01
C ILE A 83 11.28 -2.21 -19.28
N ILE A 84 12.60 -2.13 -19.16
CA ILE A 84 13.54 -1.80 -20.24
C ILE A 84 14.77 -2.73 -20.18
N PRO A 85 15.55 -2.87 -21.26
CA PRO A 85 16.80 -3.62 -21.23
C PRO A 85 17.79 -3.01 -20.22
N ALA A 86 18.47 -3.87 -19.44
CA ALA A 86 19.47 -3.46 -18.44
C ALA A 86 20.61 -2.62 -19.02
N SER A 87 20.96 -2.82 -20.29
CA SER A 87 21.97 -2.03 -21.00
C SER A 87 21.63 -0.54 -21.08
N ILE A 88 20.34 -0.17 -21.00
CA ILE A 88 19.92 1.24 -20.96
C ILE A 88 20.34 1.89 -19.63
N ALA A 89 20.30 1.14 -18.52
CA ALA A 89 20.79 1.63 -17.23
C ALA A 89 22.29 1.92 -17.32
N ASP A 90 23.06 1.03 -17.94
CA ASP A 90 24.51 1.22 -18.11
C ASP A 90 24.83 2.45 -18.97
N MET A 91 24.06 2.68 -20.04
CA MET A 91 24.20 3.87 -20.88
C MET A 91 23.84 5.17 -20.14
N MET A 92 22.84 5.14 -19.25
CA MET A 92 22.43 6.31 -18.46
C MET A 92 23.59 6.85 -17.61
N PHE A 93 24.41 5.97 -17.02
CA PHE A 93 25.54 6.37 -16.17
C PHE A 93 26.79 6.79 -16.94
N LEU A 94 26.86 6.55 -18.26
CA LEU A 94 27.95 7.09 -19.09
C LEU A 94 27.82 8.60 -19.32
N GLY A 95 26.60 9.14 -19.24
CA GLY A 95 26.29 10.55 -19.53
C GLY A 95 26.06 11.44 -18.31
N TYR A 96 25.87 10.87 -17.12
CA TYR A 96 25.54 11.59 -15.89
C TYR A 96 26.45 11.20 -14.73
N ASN A 97 27.03 12.19 -14.06
CA ASN A 97 27.87 11.97 -12.88
C ASN A 97 27.01 11.93 -11.60
N ILE A 98 26.20 10.88 -11.46
CA ILE A 98 25.40 10.65 -10.25
C ILE A 98 26.28 9.95 -9.22
N PRO A 99 26.41 10.47 -7.98
CA PRO A 99 27.19 9.79 -6.95
C PRO A 99 26.64 8.39 -6.64
N GLU A 100 27.53 7.40 -6.49
CA GLU A 100 27.15 6.00 -6.25
C GLU A 100 26.25 5.83 -5.01
N THR A 101 26.37 6.71 -4.02
CA THR A 101 25.52 6.73 -2.81
C THR A 101 24.04 6.96 -3.09
N PHE A 102 23.69 7.49 -4.27
CA PHE A 102 22.32 7.71 -4.73
C PHE A 102 21.87 6.66 -5.76
N ILE A 103 22.66 5.60 -5.98
CA ILE A 103 22.33 4.54 -6.93
C ILE A 103 21.99 3.28 -6.13
N HIS A 104 20.76 2.81 -6.25
CA HIS A 104 20.22 1.67 -5.51
C HIS A 104 19.92 0.54 -6.49
N ARG A 105 20.67 -0.56 -6.40
CA ARG A 105 20.49 -1.73 -7.28
C ARG A 105 19.88 -2.87 -6.49
N SER A 106 18.91 -3.57 -7.10
CA SER A 106 18.32 -4.76 -6.49
C SER A 106 19.37 -5.85 -6.32
N LYS A 107 19.10 -6.81 -5.44
CA LYS A 107 20.06 -7.88 -5.08
C LYS A 107 20.46 -8.73 -6.29
N ASN A 108 19.47 -9.11 -7.10
CA ASN A 108 19.67 -9.90 -8.30
C ASN A 108 19.84 -8.98 -9.52
N ARG A 109 20.58 -9.46 -10.53
CA ARG A 109 20.75 -8.78 -11.81
C ARG A 109 20.31 -9.68 -12.96
N THR A 110 19.54 -9.10 -13.87
CA THR A 110 19.01 -9.75 -15.08
C THR A 110 19.26 -8.86 -16.29
N ASP A 111 18.82 -9.29 -17.47
CA ASP A 111 18.91 -8.52 -18.71
C ASP A 111 17.81 -7.44 -18.84
N GLN A 112 16.88 -7.39 -17.89
CA GLN A 112 15.76 -6.44 -17.85
C GLN A 112 15.74 -5.70 -16.52
N CYS A 113 15.33 -4.44 -16.54
CA CYS A 113 15.19 -3.66 -15.31
C CYS A 113 14.11 -2.60 -15.43
N VAL A 114 13.72 -2.09 -14.27
CA VAL A 114 12.94 -0.87 -14.11
C VAL A 114 13.85 0.17 -13.47
N ILE A 115 13.89 1.36 -14.06
CA ILE A 115 14.63 2.52 -13.53
C ILE A 115 13.62 3.53 -13.03
N THR A 116 13.70 3.87 -11.74
CA THR A 116 12.84 4.86 -11.09
C THR A 116 13.66 5.72 -10.14
N GLY A 117 13.12 6.83 -9.65
CA GLY A 117 13.83 7.64 -8.68
C GLY A 117 13.46 9.11 -8.67
N LYS A 118 14.24 9.86 -7.92
CA LYS A 118 14.15 11.31 -7.76
C LYS A 118 15.56 11.88 -7.84
N ASP A 119 15.78 12.75 -8.82
CA ASP A 119 17.06 13.41 -9.03
C ASP A 119 17.42 14.30 -7.81
N PRO A 120 18.57 14.06 -7.14
CA PRO A 120 19.03 14.86 -6.01
C PRO A 120 19.08 16.37 -6.29
N SER A 121 19.48 16.77 -7.51
CA SER A 121 19.63 18.19 -7.88
C SER A 121 18.30 18.94 -7.82
N THR A 122 17.23 18.31 -8.31
CA THR A 122 15.87 18.87 -8.28
C THR A 122 15.30 18.96 -6.87
N VAL A 123 15.83 18.21 -5.91
CA VAL A 123 15.31 18.20 -4.54
C VAL A 123 15.83 19.39 -3.76
N GLN A 124 17.10 19.75 -3.91
CA GLN A 124 17.70 20.88 -3.22
C GLN A 124 16.97 22.20 -3.57
N GLU A 125 16.74 22.46 -4.86
CA GLU A 125 15.98 23.63 -5.31
C GLU A 125 14.55 23.66 -4.74
N LYS A 126 13.89 22.50 -4.67
CA LYS A 126 12.55 22.37 -4.10
C LYS A 126 12.55 22.59 -2.59
N ILE A 127 13.56 22.11 -1.87
CA ILE A 127 13.71 22.31 -0.42
C ILE A 127 13.83 23.81 -0.13
N GLU A 128 14.72 24.52 -0.82
CA GLU A 128 14.90 25.97 -0.64
C GLU A 128 13.59 26.72 -0.90
N THR A 129 12.91 26.39 -1.99
CA THR A 129 11.61 26.98 -2.33
C THR A 129 10.55 26.69 -1.27
N ALA A 130 10.46 25.44 -0.78
CA ALA A 130 9.46 25.03 0.19
C ALA A 130 9.69 25.69 1.56
N ILE A 131 10.96 25.86 1.97
CA ILE A 131 11.36 26.59 3.17
C ILE A 131 10.91 28.06 3.09
N LEU A 132 11.16 28.73 1.95
CA LEU A 132 10.76 30.12 1.74
C LEU A 132 9.23 30.30 1.74
N MET A 133 8.50 29.36 1.15
CA MET A 133 7.04 29.43 1.07
C MET A 133 6.33 29.03 2.37
N ASN A 134 6.95 28.22 3.22
CA ASN A 134 6.33 27.68 4.43
C ASN A 134 7.20 27.90 5.68
N PRO A 135 7.62 29.14 6.00
CA PRO A 135 8.59 29.41 7.08
C PRO A 135 8.07 29.06 8.48
N HIS A 136 6.78 28.78 8.61
CA HIS A 136 6.13 28.39 9.87
C HIS A 136 6.23 26.88 10.15
N LEU A 137 6.65 26.07 9.18
CA LEU A 137 6.83 24.63 9.36
C LEU A 137 8.14 24.31 10.09
N ASP A 138 8.25 23.08 10.52
CA ASP A 138 9.49 22.53 11.05
C ASP A 138 10.43 22.22 9.89
N MET A 139 11.49 23.01 9.76
CA MET A 139 12.36 22.97 8.59
C MET A 139 13.19 21.68 8.54
N ASP A 140 13.55 21.11 9.69
CA ASP A 140 14.33 19.87 9.74
C ASP A 140 13.44 18.67 9.37
N ASP A 141 12.20 18.64 9.86
CA ASP A 141 11.22 17.62 9.47
C ASP A 141 10.79 17.74 7.99
N LEU A 142 10.64 18.97 7.48
CA LEU A 142 10.36 19.22 6.06
C LEU A 142 11.50 18.70 5.18
N LYS A 143 12.75 19.03 5.51
CA LYS A 143 13.93 18.52 4.79
C LYS A 143 13.96 16.99 4.83
N LEU A 144 13.82 16.38 6.02
CA LEU A 144 13.77 14.93 6.18
C LEU A 144 12.73 14.27 5.26
N LYS A 145 11.52 14.83 5.17
CA LYS A 145 10.44 14.34 4.29
C LYS A 145 10.75 14.52 2.81
N MET A 146 11.36 15.64 2.43
CA MET A 146 11.70 15.94 1.05
C MET A 146 12.90 15.14 0.55
N GLU A 147 13.83 14.80 1.46
CA GLU A 147 15.02 14.01 1.20
C GLU A 147 14.78 12.50 1.20
N LYS A 148 13.60 12.07 1.67
CA LYS A 148 13.18 10.67 1.56
C LYS A 148 13.20 10.21 0.09
N ASP A 149 13.79 9.03 -0.11
CA ASP A 149 13.91 8.35 -1.40
C ASP A 149 14.54 9.23 -2.51
N ILE A 150 15.53 10.06 -2.15
CA ILE A 150 16.42 10.68 -3.14
C ILE A 150 17.34 9.62 -3.73
N GLY A 151 17.44 9.59 -5.06
CA GLY A 151 18.33 8.70 -5.79
C GLY A 151 17.63 8.00 -6.94
N ILE A 152 18.33 7.04 -7.53
CA ILE A 152 17.85 6.21 -8.65
C ILE A 152 17.84 4.75 -8.20
N TRP A 153 16.69 4.12 -8.32
CA TRP A 153 16.46 2.71 -8.10
C TRP A 153 16.46 1.98 -9.44
N ILE A 154 17.37 1.02 -9.57
CA ILE A 154 17.46 0.08 -10.68
C ILE A 154 17.06 -1.28 -10.13
N THR A 155 15.81 -1.66 -10.39
CA THR A 155 15.29 -2.96 -10.00
C THR A 155 15.35 -3.88 -11.20
N TYR A 156 16.26 -4.85 -11.17
CA TYR A 156 16.36 -5.87 -12.19
C TYR A 156 15.21 -6.87 -12.00
N VAL A 157 14.56 -7.20 -13.11
CA VAL A 157 13.31 -7.99 -13.11
C VAL A 157 13.49 -9.29 -13.86
N GLU A 158 12.76 -10.32 -13.44
CA GLU A 158 12.74 -11.60 -14.16
C GLU A 158 12.05 -11.44 -15.52
N LYS A 159 12.45 -12.29 -16.49
CA LYS A 159 11.90 -12.24 -17.85
C LYS A 159 10.38 -12.38 -17.91
N ASN A 160 9.80 -13.09 -16.94
CA ASN A 160 8.36 -13.29 -16.79
C ASN A 160 7.82 -12.45 -15.62
N ASP A 161 8.25 -11.20 -15.51
CA ASP A 161 7.76 -10.28 -14.48
C ASP A 161 6.23 -10.16 -14.53
N ILE A 162 5.57 -10.42 -13.41
CA ILE A 162 4.10 -10.42 -13.32
C ILE A 162 3.53 -9.13 -12.73
N VAL A 163 4.38 -8.17 -12.40
CA VAL A 163 3.95 -6.90 -11.79
C VAL A 163 3.15 -6.09 -12.82
N ILE A 164 1.96 -5.65 -12.42
CA ILE A 164 1.09 -4.85 -13.26
C ILE A 164 1.38 -3.36 -13.03
N LYS A 165 1.77 -2.66 -14.09
CA LYS A 165 1.97 -1.21 -14.03
C LYS A 165 0.65 -0.48 -13.72
N ILE A 166 0.69 0.41 -12.73
CA ILE A 166 -0.41 1.33 -12.43
C ILE A 166 -0.41 2.45 -13.46
N ASN A 167 -1.44 2.48 -14.31
CA ASN A 167 -1.64 3.54 -15.29
C ASN A 167 -2.50 4.69 -14.74
N TYR A 168 -3.38 4.40 -13.79
CA TYR A 168 -4.21 5.37 -13.08
C TYR A 168 -4.71 4.76 -11.76
N PRO A 169 -4.79 5.52 -10.66
CA PRO A 169 -4.35 6.91 -10.52
C PRO A 169 -2.82 7.06 -10.39
N ILE A 170 -2.28 8.20 -10.84
CA ILE A 170 -0.84 8.54 -10.77
C ILE A 170 -0.62 9.58 -9.68
N GLY A 171 0.46 9.42 -8.90
CA GLY A 171 0.84 10.37 -7.83
C GLY A 171 -0.03 10.30 -6.57
N TRP A 172 -0.86 9.26 -6.46
CA TRP A 172 -1.71 9.03 -5.29
C TRP A 172 -0.97 8.21 -4.23
N SER A 173 -1.41 8.34 -2.98
CA SER A 173 -0.92 7.50 -1.89
C SER A 173 -1.25 6.03 -2.12
N ALA A 174 -0.34 5.12 -1.70
CA ALA A 174 -0.49 3.69 -1.95
C ALA A 174 -1.85 3.13 -1.48
N GLY A 175 -2.31 3.55 -0.30
CA GLY A 175 -3.63 3.17 0.23
C GLY A 175 -4.79 3.63 -0.66
N ASN A 176 -4.82 4.89 -1.07
CA ASN A 176 -5.88 5.39 -1.94
C ASN A 176 -5.81 4.83 -3.37
N THR A 177 -4.61 4.52 -3.87
CA THR A 177 -4.42 3.80 -5.13
C THR A 177 -4.97 2.38 -5.02
N ALA A 178 -4.70 1.66 -3.92
CA ALA A 178 -5.30 0.35 -3.66
C ALA A 178 -6.83 0.43 -3.56
N LEU A 179 -7.36 1.45 -2.89
CA LEU A 179 -8.79 1.71 -2.77
C LEU A 179 -9.43 1.94 -4.15
N HIS A 180 -8.78 2.74 -5.01
CA HIS A 180 -9.24 3.02 -6.37
C HIS A 180 -9.23 1.76 -7.25
N LEU A 181 -8.12 1.03 -7.28
CA LEU A 181 -7.98 -0.23 -8.04
C LEU A 181 -8.98 -1.29 -7.55
N ALA A 182 -9.20 -1.37 -6.24
CA ALA A 182 -10.22 -2.25 -5.66
C ALA A 182 -11.60 -1.94 -6.24
N CYS A 183 -11.95 -0.66 -6.44
CA CYS A 183 -13.21 -0.23 -7.06
C CYS A 183 -13.28 -0.57 -8.54
N GLN A 184 -12.21 -0.30 -9.29
CA GLN A 184 -12.14 -0.54 -10.74
C GLN A 184 -12.31 -2.01 -11.12
N SER A 185 -11.87 -2.93 -10.26
CA SER A 185 -11.50 -4.31 -10.61
C SER A 185 -12.55 -5.15 -11.35
N SER A 186 -12.71 -4.85 -12.64
CA SER A 186 -13.28 -5.68 -13.69
C SER A 186 -12.46 -6.96 -13.93
N THR A 187 -11.20 -6.99 -13.47
CA THR A 187 -10.26 -8.11 -13.59
C THR A 187 -10.75 -9.40 -12.92
N VAL A 188 -11.51 -9.29 -11.83
CA VAL A 188 -12.13 -10.47 -11.15
C VAL A 188 -13.62 -10.59 -11.50
N ASP A 189 -14.25 -9.51 -11.99
CA ASP A 189 -15.68 -9.49 -12.33
C ASP A 189 -15.96 -10.22 -13.66
N TYR A 190 -14.99 -10.31 -14.58
CA TYR A 190 -15.13 -11.07 -15.83
C TYR A 190 -15.45 -12.56 -15.58
N LEU A 191 -14.99 -13.11 -14.45
CA LEU A 191 -15.14 -14.54 -14.12
C LEU A 191 -16.52 -14.90 -13.53
N ARG A 192 -17.38 -13.94 -13.15
CA ARG A 192 -18.59 -14.24 -12.34
C ARG A 192 -19.90 -13.59 -12.80
N GLY A 193 -19.91 -12.90 -13.94
CA GLY A 193 -21.13 -12.46 -14.61
C GLY A 193 -21.59 -11.03 -14.27
N ARG A 194 -22.45 -10.49 -15.13
CA ARG A 194 -22.98 -9.11 -15.07
C ARG A 194 -24.10 -9.03 -14.02
N ASN A 195 -23.78 -8.69 -12.76
CA ASN A 195 -24.67 -8.09 -11.72
C ASN A 195 -24.18 -8.32 -10.27
N VAL A 196 -22.87 -8.33 -10.00
CA VAL A 196 -22.35 -8.52 -8.63
C VAL A 196 -22.44 -7.20 -7.84
N LYS A 197 -23.09 -7.23 -6.67
CA LYS A 197 -23.05 -6.08 -5.74
C LYS A 197 -21.67 -6.01 -5.08
N LYS A 198 -21.03 -4.84 -5.13
CA LYS A 198 -19.67 -4.64 -4.61
C LYS A 198 -19.68 -3.77 -3.38
N GLU A 199 -19.04 -4.26 -2.34
CA GLU A 199 -18.82 -3.56 -1.08
C GLU A 199 -17.33 -3.44 -0.80
N VAL A 200 -16.91 -2.29 -0.32
CA VAL A 200 -15.51 -1.99 -0.04
C VAL A 200 -15.38 -1.53 1.40
N TYR A 201 -14.64 -2.29 2.19
CA TYR A 201 -14.31 -2.01 3.57
C TYR A 201 -12.93 -1.39 3.63
N VAL A 202 -12.80 -0.29 4.36
CA VAL A 202 -11.60 0.56 4.38
C VAL A 202 -11.08 0.61 5.81
N LEU A 203 -9.95 -0.06 6.06
CA LEU A 203 -9.35 -0.25 7.38
C LEU A 203 -7.95 0.38 7.41
N GLY A 204 -7.59 1.09 8.48
CA GLY A 204 -6.24 1.67 8.61
C GLY A 204 -6.01 2.93 7.76
N PHE A 205 -7.07 3.66 7.41
CA PHE A 205 -7.04 4.94 6.68
C PHE A 205 -7.18 6.10 7.65
N ASP A 206 -6.32 6.09 8.66
CA ASP A 206 -6.41 6.97 9.80
C ASP A 206 -5.62 8.21 9.41
N LEU A 207 -6.35 9.19 8.92
CA LEU A 207 -5.80 10.49 8.62
C LEU A 207 -5.25 11.03 9.96
N GLY A 208 -3.92 11.12 10.11
CA GLY A 208 -3.23 11.53 11.35
C GLY A 208 -3.35 13.03 11.69
N SER A 209 -2.28 13.68 12.14
CA SER A 209 -2.18 15.15 12.18
C SER A 209 -0.74 15.58 11.95
N TYR A 210 -0.50 16.78 11.42
CA TYR A 210 0.86 17.33 11.30
C TYR A 210 1.48 17.61 12.67
N GLU A 211 0.66 17.99 13.65
CA GLU A 211 1.10 18.28 15.02
C GLU A 211 1.33 17.01 15.86
N GLU A 212 0.95 15.85 15.33
CA GLU A 212 1.10 14.56 15.99
C GLU A 212 2.24 13.76 15.36
N PRO A 213 2.78 12.75 16.06
CA PRO A 213 3.73 11.82 15.47
C PRO A 213 3.18 11.15 14.21
N LEU A 214 4.08 10.72 13.31
CA LEU A 214 3.70 10.00 12.11
C LEU A 214 2.78 8.81 12.44
N ASN A 215 1.60 8.78 11.82
CA ASN A 215 0.64 7.70 11.98
C ASN A 215 0.88 6.63 10.90
N ASN A 216 1.78 5.70 11.20
CA ASN A 216 2.04 4.55 10.35
C ASN A 216 2.63 3.41 11.19
N ILE A 217 2.08 2.21 11.09
CA ILE A 217 2.57 1.05 11.85
C ILE A 217 4.02 0.66 11.48
N TYR A 218 4.51 1.07 10.31
CA TYR A 218 5.87 0.80 9.84
C TYR A 218 6.84 1.97 10.02
N LYS A 219 6.45 3.05 10.72
CA LYS A 219 7.38 4.16 11.00
C LYS A 219 8.63 3.67 11.72
N GLY A 220 9.79 4.20 11.33
CA GLY A 220 11.09 3.81 11.87
C GLY A 220 11.65 2.49 11.33
N THR A 221 10.98 1.85 10.36
CA THR A 221 11.52 0.71 9.62
C THR A 221 12.12 1.16 8.29
N ASP A 222 12.86 0.27 7.62
CA ASP A 222 13.44 0.53 6.30
C ASP A 222 12.39 1.08 5.33
N ASN A 223 12.82 2.02 4.47
CA ASN A 223 11.99 2.69 3.47
C ASN A 223 10.80 3.51 4.01
N TYR A 224 10.70 3.67 5.33
CA TYR A 224 9.76 4.56 6.01
C TYR A 224 10.51 5.67 6.76
N LEU A 225 9.80 6.77 7.04
CA LEU A 225 10.37 7.85 7.85
C LEU A 225 10.58 7.38 9.30
N PRO A 226 11.56 7.96 10.02
CA PRO A 226 11.77 7.71 11.44
C PRO A 226 10.51 7.88 12.28
N ALA A 227 10.39 7.12 13.37
CA ALA A 227 9.26 7.23 14.30
C ALA A 227 9.14 8.61 14.98
N THR A 228 10.24 9.38 14.97
CA THR A 228 10.32 10.76 15.47
C THR A 228 9.81 11.81 14.48
N ALA A 229 9.56 11.43 13.21
CA ALA A 229 9.04 12.36 12.21
C ALA A 229 7.60 12.79 12.54
N LYS A 230 7.27 14.04 12.23
CA LYS A 230 5.91 14.57 12.37
C LYS A 230 4.99 13.94 11.33
N GLY A 231 3.69 13.94 11.60
CA GLY A 231 2.70 13.49 10.62
C GLY A 231 2.67 14.37 9.38
N PHE A 232 1.99 13.87 8.33
CA PHE A 232 1.74 14.64 7.12
C PHE A 232 0.43 15.42 7.23
N ASN A 233 0.32 16.52 6.48
CA ASN A 233 -0.98 17.09 6.16
C ASN A 233 -1.76 16.07 5.32
N GLN A 234 -2.88 15.55 5.83
CA GLN A 234 -3.64 14.51 5.13
C GLN A 234 -4.68 15.06 4.15
N GLU A 235 -4.77 16.37 3.95
CA GLU A 235 -5.75 16.95 3.03
C GLU A 235 -5.68 16.28 1.64
N ASN A 236 -4.47 15.99 1.16
CA ASN A 236 -4.27 15.27 -0.10
C ASN A 236 -4.85 13.85 -0.06
N TRP A 237 -4.60 13.08 1.01
CA TRP A 237 -5.12 11.71 1.14
C TRP A 237 -6.63 11.68 1.35
N TYR A 238 -7.17 12.66 2.07
CA TYR A 238 -8.60 12.88 2.24
C TYR A 238 -9.27 13.18 0.90
N ASN A 239 -8.69 14.09 0.12
CA ASN A 239 -9.21 14.47 -1.19
C ASN A 239 -9.16 13.31 -2.19
N GLN A 240 -8.09 12.51 -2.18
CA GLN A 240 -7.98 11.28 -2.97
C GLN A 240 -9.10 10.29 -2.59
N MET A 241 -9.30 10.04 -1.30
CA MET A 241 -10.35 9.13 -0.83
C MET A 241 -11.76 9.61 -1.22
N GLN A 242 -12.05 10.91 -1.05
CA GLN A 242 -13.31 11.51 -1.49
C GLN A 242 -13.52 11.46 -3.00
N ALA A 243 -12.44 11.54 -3.80
CA ALA A 243 -12.49 11.39 -5.24
C ALA A 243 -12.92 9.97 -5.61
N VAL A 244 -12.37 8.93 -4.97
CA VAL A 244 -12.83 7.54 -5.17
C VAL A 244 -14.32 7.42 -4.89
N PHE A 245 -14.78 7.89 -3.73
CA PHE A 245 -16.20 7.78 -3.37
C PHE A 245 -17.12 8.53 -4.33
N LYS A 246 -16.62 9.57 -5.01
CA LYS A 246 -17.35 10.32 -6.03
C LYS A 246 -17.41 9.56 -7.35
N GLU A 247 -16.30 8.96 -7.74
CA GLU A 247 -16.12 8.26 -9.00
C GLU A 247 -16.95 6.96 -9.04
N PHE A 248 -17.12 6.29 -7.89
CA PHE A 248 -17.85 5.02 -7.79
C PHE A 248 -19.12 5.12 -6.93
N PRO A 249 -20.15 5.89 -7.33
CA PRO A 249 -21.36 6.11 -6.53
C PRO A 249 -22.21 4.84 -6.34
N HIS A 250 -21.99 3.82 -7.16
CA HIS A 250 -22.69 2.53 -7.13
C HIS A 250 -22.09 1.51 -6.16
N ILE A 251 -20.88 1.77 -5.63
CA ILE A 251 -20.21 0.92 -4.64
C ILE A 251 -20.56 1.42 -3.24
N LYS A 252 -20.87 0.50 -2.31
CA LYS A 252 -21.01 0.84 -0.89
C LYS A 252 -19.66 0.75 -0.19
N PHE A 253 -19.26 1.84 0.44
CA PHE A 253 -18.02 1.97 1.19
C PHE A 253 -18.30 1.94 2.69
N TYR A 254 -17.45 1.23 3.44
CA TYR A 254 -17.53 1.10 4.88
C TYR A 254 -16.19 1.52 5.49
N LEU A 255 -16.15 2.71 6.07
CA LEU A 255 -15.00 3.24 6.79
C LEU A 255 -14.97 2.67 8.20
N VAL A 256 -13.91 1.93 8.54
CA VAL A 256 -13.82 1.20 9.81
C VAL A 256 -13.12 2.05 10.86
N ASP A 257 -13.79 2.28 11.99
CA ASP A 257 -13.31 3.09 13.12
C ASP A 257 -12.72 4.46 12.69
N SER A 258 -13.19 5.01 11.56
CA SER A 258 -12.66 6.27 11.04
C SER A 258 -13.11 7.44 11.89
N THR A 259 -12.16 8.26 12.31
CA THR A 259 -12.43 9.53 13.01
C THR A 259 -13.00 10.59 12.05
N VAL A 260 -12.85 10.39 10.74
CA VAL A 260 -13.14 11.38 9.72
C VAL A 260 -14.57 11.19 9.23
N LYS A 261 -15.47 12.11 9.59
CA LYS A 261 -16.90 12.00 9.26
C LYS A 261 -17.21 12.43 7.83
N ILE A 262 -16.96 11.55 6.86
CA ILE A 262 -17.40 11.72 5.47
C ILE A 262 -18.90 11.43 5.37
N LYS A 263 -19.68 12.44 4.93
CA LYS A 263 -21.13 12.31 4.70
C LYS A 263 -21.41 12.19 3.20
N ARG A 264 -21.69 10.97 2.75
CA ARG A 264 -22.11 10.65 1.37
C ARG A 264 -23.03 9.43 1.36
N ASP A 265 -23.96 9.36 0.41
CA ASP A 265 -24.99 8.31 0.34
C ASP A 265 -24.43 6.89 0.16
N ASN A 266 -23.22 6.79 -0.38
CA ASN A 266 -22.53 5.53 -0.62
C ASN A 266 -21.42 5.23 0.41
N VAL A 267 -21.29 6.04 1.46
CA VAL A 267 -20.28 5.85 2.52
C VAL A 267 -20.97 5.66 3.86
N SER A 268 -20.60 4.61 4.57
CA SER A 268 -21.05 4.31 5.93
C SER A 268 -19.83 4.20 6.85
N HIS A 269 -20.01 4.54 8.12
CA HIS A 269 -19.02 4.37 9.17
C HIS A 269 -19.42 3.18 10.01
N ILE A 270 -18.48 2.25 10.21
CA ILE A 270 -18.71 1.03 11.00
C ILE A 270 -17.59 0.85 12.01
N THR A 271 -17.87 0.07 13.04
CA THR A 271 -16.91 -0.35 14.03
C THR A 271 -16.09 -1.55 13.55
N LYS A 272 -14.94 -1.81 14.17
CA LYS A 272 -14.20 -3.08 13.97
C LYS A 272 -15.02 -4.33 14.32
N ASN A 273 -15.97 -4.25 15.26
CA ASN A 273 -16.87 -5.37 15.57
C ASN A 273 -17.80 -5.67 14.38
N GLU A 274 -18.42 -4.63 13.82
CA GLU A 274 -19.25 -4.76 12.62
C GLU A 274 -18.44 -5.22 11.41
N LEU A 275 -17.17 -4.81 11.29
CA LEU A 275 -16.26 -5.36 10.27
C LEU A 275 -16.06 -6.87 10.46
N CYS A 276 -15.79 -7.31 11.69
CA CYS A 276 -15.60 -8.74 11.99
C CYS A 276 -16.83 -9.55 11.62
N GLU A 277 -18.03 -9.07 11.92
CA GLU A 277 -19.28 -9.72 11.55
C GLU A 277 -19.48 -9.72 10.02
N ALA A 278 -19.29 -8.57 9.37
CA ALA A 278 -19.54 -8.41 7.95
C ALA A 278 -18.60 -9.25 7.07
N LEU A 279 -17.35 -9.46 7.49
CA LEU A 279 -16.35 -10.24 6.75
C LEU A 279 -16.16 -11.67 7.28
N GLU A 280 -16.96 -12.08 8.26
CA GLU A 280 -16.84 -13.35 8.97
C GLU A 280 -15.42 -13.60 9.51
N LEU A 281 -14.81 -12.56 10.11
CA LEU A 281 -13.45 -12.63 10.63
C LEU A 281 -13.37 -13.57 11.83
N VAL A 282 -12.56 -14.62 11.69
CA VAL A 282 -12.25 -15.55 12.78
C VAL A 282 -10.76 -15.51 13.03
N LYS A 283 -10.35 -15.09 14.23
CA LYS A 283 -8.93 -15.09 14.63
C LYS A 283 -8.42 -16.53 14.66
N MET A 284 -7.34 -16.79 13.94
CA MET A 284 -6.67 -18.08 13.95
C MET A 284 -5.92 -18.27 15.26
N PRO A 285 -5.95 -19.48 15.86
CA PRO A 285 -5.13 -19.77 17.02
C PRO A 285 -3.64 -19.69 16.63
N TRP A 286 -2.85 -19.02 17.46
CA TRP A 286 -1.40 -18.95 17.31
C TRP A 286 -0.82 -20.38 17.26
N HIS A 287 -0.15 -20.72 16.16
CA HIS A 287 0.54 -22.01 16.02
C HIS A 287 1.83 -21.96 16.81
N TYR A 288 1.80 -22.40 18.07
CA TYR A 288 3.01 -22.96 18.69
C TYR A 288 3.12 -24.42 18.23
N GLY A 289 4.34 -24.82 17.87
CA GLY A 289 4.65 -26.13 17.31
C GLY A 289 3.95 -27.29 18.02
N THR A 290 3.53 -28.26 17.21
CA THR A 290 3.00 -29.58 17.58
C THR A 290 1.75 -29.59 18.48
N GLY A 291 0.58 -29.72 17.85
CA GLY A 291 -0.65 -30.14 18.52
C GLY A 291 -1.88 -29.41 18.00
N TYR A 292 -2.66 -30.06 17.13
CA TYR A 292 -4.01 -29.61 16.81
C TYR A 292 -4.88 -29.63 18.08
N MET A 293 -4.98 -28.52 18.79
CA MET A 293 -6.10 -28.30 19.70
C MET A 293 -7.24 -27.65 18.92
N ALA A 294 -8.24 -28.47 18.58
CA ALA A 294 -9.53 -28.01 18.11
C ALA A 294 -10.09 -27.01 19.12
N THR A 295 -10.02 -25.73 18.80
CA THR A 295 -10.54 -24.65 19.65
C THR A 295 -11.69 -23.97 18.91
N GLN A 296 -12.80 -23.83 19.64
CA GLN A 296 -14.06 -23.25 19.18
C GLN A 296 -13.86 -21.94 18.41
N LYS A 297 -14.66 -21.73 17.35
CA LYS A 297 -14.81 -20.43 16.70
C LYS A 297 -15.06 -19.37 17.78
N ARG A 298 -14.05 -18.58 18.13
CA ARG A 298 -14.24 -17.42 19.01
C ARG A 298 -14.60 -16.23 18.13
N THR A 299 -15.88 -15.88 18.12
CA THR A 299 -16.33 -14.59 17.59
C THR A 299 -15.59 -13.50 18.34
N ILE A 300 -15.00 -12.57 17.60
CA ILE A 300 -14.21 -11.48 18.18
C ILE A 300 -15.20 -10.43 18.66
N GLN A 301 -15.13 -10.10 19.95
CA GLN A 301 -15.79 -8.92 20.49
C GLN A 301 -14.74 -8.02 21.11
N PHE A 302 -14.55 -6.86 20.50
CA PHE A 302 -13.78 -5.79 21.08
C PHE A 302 -14.64 -5.05 22.11
N LYS A 303 -14.06 -4.80 23.29
CA LYS A 303 -14.65 -3.93 24.32
C LYS A 303 -14.58 -2.46 23.92
#